data_AF-U6RGV9-F1
#
_entry.id   AF-U6RGV9-F1
#
_cell.length_a   1.000
_cell.length_b   1.000
_cell.length_c   1.000
_cell.angle_alpha   90.00
_cell.angle_beta   90.00
_cell.angle_gamma   90.00
#
_symmetry.space_group_name_H-M   'P 1'
#
loop_
_entity.id
_entity.type
_entity.pdbx_description
1 polymer ?
#
loop_
_entity_poly.entity_id
_entity_poly.type
_entity_poly.pdbx_seq_one_letter_code
_entity_poly.pdbx_strand_id
1 'polypeptide(L)'
;MKPHYWDKWQADQIKSQSVANLVVDWVWASGIHGIKGVQEILGVTVDGIVGVKTIAALNDRNARELFAEIKRARVSFIEGIIKRDPSQIIFKRGWLTRLNNINYGSLILNKRKDNVLKFTDV
;
A
#
# COMPACT_ATOMS: atom_id res chain seq x y z
N MET A 1 11.38 -1.38 -11.90
CA MET A 1 10.33 -1.45 -10.85
C MET A 1 9.23 -2.44 -11.20
N LYS A 2 8.68 -2.44 -12.43
CA LYS A 2 7.51 -3.25 -12.80
C LYS A 2 7.62 -4.76 -12.42
N PRO A 3 8.68 -5.49 -12.81
CA PRO A 3 8.74 -6.95 -12.57
C PRO A 3 8.79 -7.37 -11.10
N HIS A 4 9.37 -6.53 -10.24
CA HIS A 4 9.72 -6.93 -8.88
C HIS A 4 8.71 -6.50 -7.81
N TYR A 5 7.84 -5.54 -8.14
CA TYR A 5 6.92 -4.93 -7.18
C TYR A 5 5.50 -4.80 -7.73
N TRP A 6 5.35 -4.27 -8.95
CA TRP A 6 4.06 -4.10 -9.61
C TRP A 6 3.47 -5.45 -10.03
N ASP A 7 4.28 -6.27 -10.70
CA ASP A 7 3.85 -7.59 -11.18
C ASP A 7 3.69 -8.59 -10.04
N LYS A 8 4.43 -8.43 -8.93
CA LYS A 8 4.20 -9.21 -7.69
C LYS A 8 2.81 -9.01 -7.11
N TRP A 9 2.24 -7.83 -7.31
CA TRP A 9 0.86 -7.52 -6.90
C TRP A 9 -0.16 -7.80 -8.00
N GLN A 10 0.27 -8.27 -9.17
CA GLN A 10 -0.57 -8.31 -10.37
C GLN A 10 -1.35 -6.99 -10.54
N ALA A 11 -0.69 -5.85 -10.27
CA ALA A 11 -1.37 -4.57 -10.07
C ALA A 11 -2.12 -4.05 -11.30
N ASP A 12 -1.79 -4.56 -12.50
CA ASP A 12 -2.55 -4.35 -13.73
C ASP A 12 -4.00 -4.90 -13.65
N GLN A 13 -4.30 -5.80 -12.71
CA GLN A 13 -5.64 -6.38 -12.48
C GLN A 13 -6.41 -5.70 -11.34
N ILE A 14 -5.83 -4.71 -10.66
CA ILE A 14 -6.51 -3.96 -9.60
C ILE A 14 -7.30 -2.82 -10.23
N LYS A 15 -8.61 -2.76 -9.93
CA LYS A 15 -9.51 -1.74 -10.50
C LYS A 15 -9.15 -0.33 -10.02
N SER A 16 -8.94 -0.14 -8.72
CA SER A 16 -8.60 1.17 -8.16
C SER A 16 -7.12 1.46 -8.25
N GLN A 17 -6.77 2.53 -8.97
CA GLN A 17 -5.39 3.02 -9.06
C GLN A 17 -4.85 3.47 -7.69
N SER A 18 -5.69 4.04 -6.83
CA SER A 18 -5.31 4.40 -5.46
C SER A 18 -4.88 3.19 -4.65
N VAL A 19 -5.68 2.11 -4.70
CA VAL A 19 -5.35 0.87 -3.99
C VAL A 19 -4.09 0.25 -4.58
N ALA A 20 -3.97 0.17 -5.92
CA ALA A 20 -2.78 -0.35 -6.59
C ALA A 20 -1.50 0.39 -6.16
N ASN A 21 -1.53 1.73 -6.15
CA ASN A 21 -0.40 2.54 -5.72
C ASN A 21 0.01 2.26 -4.26
N LEU A 22 -0.98 2.15 -3.36
CA LEU A 22 -0.73 1.96 -1.94
C LEU A 22 -0.16 0.57 -1.63
N VAL A 23 -0.69 -0.49 -2.24
CA VAL A 23 -0.26 -1.86 -1.97
C VAL A 23 1.11 -2.16 -2.58
N VAL A 24 1.39 -1.63 -3.77
CA VAL A 24 2.71 -1.73 -4.41
C VAL A 24 3.76 -0.98 -3.60
N ASP A 25 3.46 0.22 -3.11
CA ASP A 25 4.39 0.99 -2.27
C ASP A 25 4.70 0.28 -0.94
N TRP A 26 3.73 -0.43 -0.35
CA TRP A 26 4.00 -1.22 0.85
C TRP A 26 4.93 -2.40 0.57
N VAL A 27 4.77 -3.10 -0.56
CA VAL A 27 5.70 -4.17 -0.94
C VAL A 27 7.07 -3.62 -1.31
N TRP A 28 7.15 -2.44 -1.91
CA TRP A 28 8.42 -1.76 -2.15
C TRP A 28 9.16 -1.44 -0.84
N ALA A 29 8.43 -0.97 0.18
CA ALA A 29 9.03 -0.61 1.47
C ALA A 29 9.29 -1.80 2.40
N SER A 30 8.49 -2.87 2.33
CA SER A 30 8.44 -3.92 3.36
C SER A 30 8.33 -5.34 2.82
N GLY A 31 8.45 -5.54 1.51
CA GLY A 31 8.43 -6.87 0.88
C GLY A 31 7.13 -7.62 1.13
N ILE A 32 7.24 -8.92 1.44
CA ILE A 32 6.10 -9.84 1.62
C ILE A 32 5.13 -9.40 2.73
N HIS A 33 5.59 -8.62 3.71
CA HIS A 33 4.73 -8.11 4.79
C HIS A 33 3.61 -7.21 4.27
N GLY A 34 3.84 -6.47 3.18
CA GLY A 34 2.79 -5.67 2.55
C GLY A 34 1.70 -6.51 1.92
N ILE A 35 2.02 -7.69 1.39
CA ILE A 35 1.03 -8.62 0.83
C ILE A 35 0.22 -9.24 1.97
N LYS A 36 0.90 -9.77 2.99
CA LYS A 36 0.26 -10.44 4.12
C LYS A 36 -0.68 -9.51 4.89
N GLY A 37 -0.27 -8.26 5.14
CA GLY A 37 -1.13 -7.28 5.81
C GLY A 37 -2.40 -6.97 5.03
N VAL A 38 -2.36 -6.94 3.70
CA VAL A 38 -3.57 -6.75 2.88
C VAL A 38 -4.42 -8.02 2.87
N GLN A 39 -3.83 -9.22 2.79
CA GLN A 39 -4.57 -10.48 2.86
C GLN A 39 -5.35 -10.62 4.19
N GLU A 40 -4.74 -10.20 5.30
CA GLU A 40 -5.40 -10.13 6.62
C GLU A 40 -6.64 -9.23 6.59
N ILE A 41 -6.53 -8.02 6.00
CA ILE A 41 -7.65 -7.07 5.86
C ILE A 41 -8.76 -7.62 4.97
N LEU A 42 -8.39 -8.35 3.91
CA LEU A 42 -9.34 -8.96 2.98
C LEU A 42 -9.98 -10.24 3.54
N GLY A 43 -9.50 -10.78 4.65
CA GLY A 43 -10.00 -12.03 5.23
C GLY A 43 -9.72 -13.27 4.38
N VAL A 44 -8.72 -13.20 3.49
CA VAL A 44 -8.28 -14.34 2.67
C VAL A 44 -7.11 -15.05 3.33
N THR A 45 -6.70 -16.20 2.77
CA THR A 45 -5.51 -16.92 3.24
C THR A 45 -4.26 -16.04 3.20
N VAL A 46 -3.53 -15.97 4.31
CA VAL A 46 -2.36 -15.09 4.51
C VAL A 46 -1.07 -15.83 4.12
N ASP A 47 -0.98 -16.25 2.86
CA ASP A 47 0.16 -17.01 2.31
C ASP A 47 1.26 -16.10 1.71
N GLY A 48 0.98 -14.80 1.54
CA GLY A 48 1.88 -13.85 0.90
C GLY A 48 1.94 -13.99 -0.63
N ILE A 49 1.01 -14.72 -1.24
CA ILE A 49 0.91 -14.95 -2.69
C ILE A 49 -0.32 -14.20 -3.21
N VAL A 50 -0.10 -13.25 -4.11
CA VAL A 50 -1.21 -12.57 -4.78
C VAL A 50 -1.73 -13.47 -5.89
N GLY A 51 -2.81 -14.20 -5.60
CA GLY A 51 -3.53 -15.03 -6.57
C GLY A 51 -4.90 -14.45 -6.94
N VAL A 52 -5.62 -15.17 -7.80
CA VAL A 52 -6.97 -14.77 -8.28
C VAL A 52 -7.95 -14.49 -7.14
N LYS A 53 -7.89 -15.25 -6.03
CA LYS A 53 -8.74 -15.02 -4.86
C LYS A 53 -8.45 -13.70 -4.15
N THR A 54 -7.16 -13.34 -4.01
CA THR A 54 -6.74 -12.08 -3.40
C THR A 54 -7.15 -10.90 -4.28
N ILE A 55 -6.94 -10.99 -5.60
CA ILE A 55 -7.35 -9.94 -6.55
C ILE A 55 -8.88 -9.77 -6.57
N ALA A 56 -9.63 -10.88 -6.60
CA ALA A 56 -11.09 -10.83 -6.56
C ALA A 56 -11.61 -10.18 -5.28
N ALA A 57 -11.13 -10.62 -4.11
CA ALA A 57 -11.52 -10.05 -2.82
C ALA A 57 -11.16 -8.56 -2.70
N LEU A 58 -10.00 -8.17 -3.24
CA LEU A 58 -9.56 -6.77 -3.26
C LEU A 58 -10.48 -5.91 -4.14
N ASN A 59 -10.83 -6.39 -5.33
CA ASN A 59 -11.65 -5.67 -6.31
C ASN A 59 -13.16 -5.65 -5.97
N ASP A 60 -13.61 -6.46 -5.02
CA ASP A 60 -15.00 -6.52 -4.57
C ASP A 60 -15.31 -5.53 -3.43
N ARG A 61 -14.27 -5.06 -2.73
CA ARG A 61 -14.40 -4.08 -1.64
C ARG A 61 -14.57 -2.66 -2.18
N ASN A 62 -15.24 -1.80 -1.41
CA ASN A 62 -15.24 -0.36 -1.68
C ASN A 62 -13.80 0.17 -1.65
N ALA A 63 -13.34 0.73 -2.78
CA ALA A 63 -11.95 1.12 -2.93
C ALA A 63 -11.49 2.20 -1.93
N ARG A 64 -12.37 3.16 -1.59
CA ARG A 64 -12.04 4.24 -0.65
C ARG A 64 -11.92 3.75 0.78
N GLU A 65 -12.84 2.90 1.22
CA GLU A 65 -12.80 2.27 2.54
C GLU A 65 -11.58 1.36 2.67
N LEU A 66 -11.36 0.50 1.66
CA LEU A 66 -10.21 -0.41 1.63
C LEU A 66 -8.89 0.37 1.66
N PHE A 67 -8.76 1.44 0.88
CA PHE A 67 -7.59 2.31 0.90
C PHE A 67 -7.32 2.87 2.31
N ALA A 68 -8.36 3.34 3.00
CA ALA A 68 -8.24 3.86 4.36
C ALA A 68 -7.84 2.77 5.37
N GLU A 69 -8.40 1.57 5.26
CA GLU A 69 -8.04 0.40 6.07
C GLU A 69 -6.57 0.00 5.88
N ILE A 70 -6.12 -0.16 4.63
CA ILE A 70 -4.73 -0.52 4.31
C ILE A 70 -3.78 0.57 4.80
N LYS A 71 -4.13 1.85 4.63
CA LYS A 71 -3.28 2.96 5.10
C LYS A 71 -3.13 2.96 6.62
N ARG A 72 -4.21 2.70 7.36
CA ARG A 72 -4.17 2.53 8.84
C ARG A 72 -3.32 1.33 9.25
N ALA A 73 -3.53 0.18 8.63
CA ALA A 73 -2.75 -1.03 8.93
C ALA A 73 -1.25 -0.82 8.70
N ARG A 74 -0.89 -0.06 7.66
CA ARG A 74 0.51 0.28 7.39
C ARG A 74 1.13 1.22 8.42
N VAL A 75 0.35 2.16 8.97
CA VAL A 75 0.81 2.97 10.13
C VAL A 75 1.08 2.08 11.32
N SER A 76 0.14 1.19 11.68
CA SER A 76 0.31 0.25 12.78
C SER A 76 1.51 -0.70 12.57
N PHE A 77 1.77 -1.12 11.34
CA PHE A 77 2.94 -1.91 10.98
C PHE A 77 4.25 -1.16 11.26
N ILE A 78 4.34 0.12 10.85
CA ILE A 78 5.50 0.98 11.15
C ILE A 78 5.71 1.13 12.66
N GLU A 79 4.64 1.34 13.41
CA GLU A 79 4.72 1.42 14.87
C GLU A 79 5.16 0.09 15.50
N GLY A 80 4.72 -1.04 14.96
CA GLY A 80 5.17 -2.37 15.35
C GLY A 80 6.65 -2.61 15.11
N ILE A 81 7.22 -2.10 14.01
CA ILE A 81 8.67 -2.14 13.76
C ILE A 81 9.42 -1.39 14.87
N ILE A 82 9.02 -0.15 15.16
CA ILE A 82 9.69 0.69 16.16
C ILE A 82 9.54 0.11 17.56
N LYS A 83 8.39 -0.48 17.88
CA LYS A 83 8.20 -1.17 19.16
C LYS A 83 9.18 -2.35 19.33
N ARG A 84 9.48 -3.05 18.24
CA ARG A 84 10.42 -4.19 18.23
C ARG A 84 11.88 -3.74 18.24
N ASP A 85 12.20 -2.68 17.51
CA ASP A 85 13.52 -2.06 17.46
C ASP A 85 13.38 -0.53 17.62
N PRO A 86 13.51 -0.03 18.86
CA PRO A 86 13.38 1.40 19.14
C PRO A 86 14.38 2.29 18.39
N SER A 87 15.52 1.76 17.91
CA SER A 87 16.50 2.54 17.16
C SER A 87 15.92 3.06 15.83
N GLN A 88 14.89 2.40 15.29
CA GLN A 88 14.23 2.78 14.05
C GLN A 88 13.37 4.06 14.18
N ILE A 89 13.17 4.60 15.40
CA ILE A 89 12.37 5.80 15.64
C ILE A 89 12.81 7.00 14.78
N ILE A 90 14.11 7.10 14.48
CA ILE A 90 14.68 8.17 13.66
C ILE A 90 14.07 8.23 12.25
N PHE A 91 13.59 7.10 11.72
CA PHE A 91 12.99 7.01 10.39
C PHE A 91 11.48 7.25 10.38
N LYS A 92 10.82 7.22 11.56
CA LYS A 92 9.35 7.30 11.69
C LYS A 92 8.76 8.46 10.90
N ARG A 93 9.31 9.67 11.09
CA ARG A 93 8.84 10.88 10.41
C ARG A 93 8.90 10.73 8.89
N GLY A 94 10.02 10.25 8.36
CA GLY A 94 10.20 10.08 6.91
C GLY A 94 9.29 9.03 6.30
N TRP A 95 9.08 7.90 6.99
CA TRP A 95 8.15 6.85 6.55
C TRP A 95 6.71 7.34 6.53
N LEU A 96 6.26 8.03 7.59
CA LEU A 96 4.90 8.57 7.66
C LEU A 96 4.66 9.69 6.65
N THR A 97 5.64 10.57 6.41
CA THR A 97 5.52 11.60 5.36
C THR A 97 5.35 10.97 3.99
N ARG A 98 6.14 9.94 3.64
CA ARG A 98 6.00 9.23 2.35
C ARG A 98 4.63 8.56 2.22
N LEU A 99 4.15 7.90 3.27
CA LEU A 99 2.81 7.30 3.28
C LEU A 99 1.70 8.35 3.12
N ASN A 100 1.86 9.53 3.72
CA ASN A 100 0.91 10.63 3.61
C ASN A 100 0.87 11.28 2.22
N ASN A 101 1.92 11.12 1.43
CA ASN A 101 1.95 11.56 0.03
C ASN A 101 1.13 10.67 -0.91
N ILE A 102 0.67 9.50 -0.45
CA ILE A 102 -0.22 8.62 -1.21
C ILE A 102 -1.65 8.89 -0.76
N ASN A 103 -2.46 9.51 -1.60
CA ASN A 103 -3.84 9.89 -1.31
C ASN A 103 -4.81 9.17 -2.26
N TYR A 104 -6.07 9.10 -1.86
CA TYR A 104 -7.11 8.60 -2.75
C TYR A 104 -7.32 9.59 -3.91
N GLY A 105 -7.09 9.15 -5.14
CA GLY A 105 -7.17 9.93 -6.38
C GLY A 105 -5.97 10.84 -6.65
N SER A 106 -4.92 10.82 -5.81
CA SER A 106 -3.71 11.63 -6.08
C SER A 106 -2.44 11.16 -5.39
N LEU A 107 -1.28 11.46 -5.99
CA LEU A 107 0.05 11.31 -5.39
C LEU A 107 0.73 12.67 -5.25
N ILE A 108 1.37 12.92 -4.11
CA ILE A 108 2.24 14.07 -3.91
C ILE A 108 3.68 13.67 -4.24
N LEU A 109 4.26 14.30 -5.27
CA LEU A 109 5.60 14.06 -5.78
C LEU A 109 6.60 15.06 -5.22
N ASN A 110 7.87 14.66 -5.13
CA ASN A 110 8.94 15.49 -4.57
C ASN A 110 9.44 16.64 -5.48
N LYS A 111 8.87 16.85 -6.68
CA LYS A 111 9.34 17.92 -7.60
C LYS A 111 8.85 19.31 -7.15
N ARG A 112 9.37 20.39 -7.74
CA ARG A 112 9.17 21.80 -7.28
C ARG A 112 8.11 22.61 -8.04
N LYS A 113 7.52 22.08 -9.12
CA LYS A 113 6.39 22.66 -9.85
C LYS A 113 5.42 21.53 -10.21
N ASP A 114 4.14 21.73 -9.90
CA ASP A 114 3.03 20.76 -9.98
C ASP A 114 3.32 19.41 -9.31
N ASN A 115 3.25 19.44 -7.99
CA ASN A 115 3.67 18.35 -7.12
C ASN A 115 2.56 17.32 -6.89
N VAL A 116 1.39 17.47 -7.52
CA VAL A 116 0.24 16.59 -7.29
C VAL A 116 -0.14 15.92 -8.60
N LEU A 117 0.13 14.62 -8.70
CA LEU A 117 -0.37 13.78 -9.78
C LEU A 117 -1.78 13.33 -9.42
N LYS A 118 -2.78 13.81 -10.16
CA LYS A 118 -4.18 13.38 -10.00
C LYS A 118 -4.50 12.26 -10.98
N PHE A 119 -5.37 11.35 -10.57
CA PHE A 119 -5.89 10.28 -11.41
C PHE A 119 -7.32 9.95 -10.97
N THR A 120 -8.10 9.38 -11.89
CA THR A 120 -9.46 8.95 -11.61
C THR A 120 -9.42 7.53 -11.06
N ASP A 121 -10.01 7.33 -9.88
CA ASP A 121 -10.37 5.98 -9.43
C ASP A 121 -11.73 5.62 -10.02
N VAL A 122 -11.82 4.39 -10.55
CA VAL A 122 -13.07 3.75 -10.98
C VAL A 122 -13.82 3.15 -9.81
#